data_AF-A0ABD7SQH6-F1
#
_entry.id   AF-A0ABD7SQH6-F1
#
_cell.length_a   1.000
_cell.length_b   1.000
_cell.length_c   1.000
_cell.angle_alpha   90.00
_cell.angle_beta   90.00
_cell.angle_gamma   90.00
#
_symmetry.space_group_name_H-M   'P 1'
#
loop_
_entity.id
_entity.type
_entity.pdbx_description
1 polymer ?
#
loop_
_entity_poly.entity_id
_entity_poly.type
_entity_poly.pdbx_seq_one_letter_code
_entity_poly.pdbx_strand_id
1 'polypeptide(L)'
;MVCDEKRYAIREVAEITGVKPVTLRAWQRRYNLVQPDRTEKGHRLFTDQDIEMIRQIQSWLAKGVAIGKVGALLQSGVSESESIPQLVGQLEECETLLTALAALQRSKAEQIIATVLKEYPLSVMQAQFVQPVTEALERVKGPLRSLQIGLFRTLMLSKLAFILDAENKAAVKGKCLCISLDEAGSLNAWLWALAWAENGHQVTLLEAVDDIRGLLENQGLAQYQILALHAHRALPAAQQSALASLQEQFGEQCVLSNVLQQLQS
;
A
#
# COMPACT_ATOMS: atom_id res chain seq x y z
N MET A 1 -14.82 -15.97 -38.23
CA MET A 1 -14.52 -14.58 -37.86
C MET A 1 -13.76 -14.68 -36.55
N VAL A 2 -12.42 -14.56 -36.58
CA VAL A 2 -11.62 -14.62 -35.35
C VAL A 2 -11.80 -13.27 -34.68
N CYS A 3 -12.52 -13.22 -33.56
CA CYS A 3 -12.57 -12.01 -32.74
C CYS A 3 -11.15 -11.81 -32.20
N ASP A 4 -10.50 -10.72 -32.59
CA ASP A 4 -9.18 -10.35 -32.10
C ASP A 4 -9.32 -10.03 -30.60
N GLU A 5 -8.85 -10.93 -29.75
CA GLU A 5 -9.00 -10.80 -28.30
C GLU A 5 -8.08 -9.69 -27.81
N LYS A 6 -8.63 -8.69 -27.11
CA LYS A 6 -7.88 -7.51 -26.69
C LYS A 6 -6.72 -7.92 -25.77
N ARG A 7 -5.53 -7.43 -26.11
CA ARG A 7 -4.29 -7.68 -25.35
C ARG A 7 -3.86 -6.44 -24.60
N TYR A 8 -3.45 -6.63 -23.35
CA TYR A 8 -3.03 -5.55 -22.44
C TYR A 8 -1.56 -5.70 -22.05
N ALA A 9 -0.81 -4.61 -22.06
CA ALA A 9 0.52 -4.56 -21.47
C ALA A 9 0.40 -4.58 -19.93
N ILE A 10 1.48 -5.03 -19.26
CA ILE A 10 1.50 -5.14 -17.79
C ILE A 10 1.17 -3.83 -17.05
N ARG A 11 1.45 -2.67 -17.66
CA ARG A 11 1.12 -1.36 -17.08
C ARG A 11 -0.38 -1.09 -17.12
N GLU A 12 -1.03 -1.39 -18.24
CA GLU A 12 -2.48 -1.27 -18.38
C GLU A 12 -3.20 -2.21 -17.41
N VAL A 13 -2.72 -3.45 -17.27
CA VAL A 13 -3.27 -4.39 -16.29
C VAL A 13 -3.11 -3.88 -14.86
N ALA A 14 -1.97 -3.27 -14.53
CA ALA A 14 -1.75 -2.68 -13.22
C ALA A 14 -2.70 -1.50 -12.94
N GLU A 15 -2.98 -0.66 -13.94
CA GLU A 15 -3.96 0.41 -13.82
C GLU A 15 -5.39 -0.12 -13.67
N ILE A 16 -5.75 -1.19 -14.39
CA ILE A 16 -7.08 -1.80 -14.36
C ILE A 16 -7.34 -2.53 -13.03
N THR A 17 -6.33 -3.24 -12.51
CA THR A 17 -6.49 -4.13 -11.33
C THR A 17 -6.02 -3.51 -10.03
N GLY A 18 -5.23 -2.44 -10.08
CA GLY A 18 -4.54 -1.87 -8.93
C GLY A 18 -3.40 -2.74 -8.40
N VAL A 19 -3.04 -3.84 -9.09
CA VAL A 19 -1.94 -4.72 -8.69
C VAL A 19 -0.66 -4.32 -9.43
N LYS A 20 0.39 -4.04 -8.68
CA LYS A 20 1.65 -3.58 -9.27
C LYS A 20 2.27 -4.58 -10.23
N PRO A 21 2.99 -4.10 -11.27
CA PRO A 21 3.75 -4.97 -12.16
C PRO A 21 4.78 -5.86 -11.45
N VAL A 22 5.35 -5.42 -10.31
CA VAL A 22 6.28 -6.23 -9.54
C VAL A 22 5.58 -7.42 -8.87
N THR A 23 4.37 -7.22 -8.37
CA THR A 23 3.51 -8.22 -7.74
C THR A 23 2.99 -9.21 -8.76
N LEU A 24 2.47 -8.74 -9.90
CA LEU A 24 2.06 -9.60 -11.02
C LEU A 24 3.21 -10.50 -11.51
N ARG A 25 4.43 -9.94 -11.63
CA ARG A 25 5.62 -10.73 -11.98
C ARG A 25 5.98 -11.74 -10.88
N ALA A 26 5.80 -11.40 -9.61
CA ALA A 26 6.03 -12.33 -8.51
C ALA A 26 5.04 -13.49 -8.57
N TRP A 27 3.76 -13.21 -8.79
CA TRP A 27 2.70 -14.22 -8.95
C TRP A 27 2.97 -15.18 -10.10
N GLN A 28 3.35 -14.64 -11.27
CA GLN A 28 3.78 -15.48 -12.39
C GLN A 28 5.00 -16.34 -12.03
N ARG A 29 6.06 -15.74 -11.51
CA ARG A 29 7.36 -16.41 -11.34
C ARG A 29 7.37 -17.46 -10.23
N ARG A 30 6.70 -17.17 -9.11
CA ARG A 30 6.77 -18.00 -7.89
C ARG A 30 5.61 -18.97 -7.74
N TYR A 31 4.43 -18.58 -8.20
CA TYR A 31 3.19 -19.34 -7.96
C TYR A 31 2.54 -19.84 -9.24
N ASN A 32 3.09 -19.46 -10.40
CA ASN A 32 2.57 -19.81 -11.71
C ASN A 32 1.10 -19.36 -11.94
N LEU A 33 0.62 -18.36 -11.19
CA LEU A 33 -0.80 -18.01 -11.12
C LEU A 33 -1.34 -17.26 -12.32
N VAL A 34 -0.54 -16.40 -12.95
CA VAL A 34 -0.95 -15.61 -14.12
C VAL A 34 0.09 -15.82 -15.21
N GLN A 35 -0.31 -16.39 -16.35
CA GLN A 35 0.58 -16.79 -17.43
C GLN A 35 0.28 -16.02 -18.72
N PRO A 36 0.62 -14.72 -18.76
CA PRO A 36 0.42 -13.93 -19.96
C PRO A 36 1.30 -14.44 -21.11
N ASP A 37 0.79 -14.30 -22.33
CA ASP A 37 1.56 -14.54 -23.54
C ASP A 37 2.74 -13.57 -23.64
N ARG A 38 3.68 -13.91 -24.53
CA ARG A 38 4.82 -13.05 -24.84
C ARG A 38 4.81 -12.65 -26.30
N THR A 39 5.14 -11.39 -26.55
CA THR A 39 5.51 -10.94 -27.90
C THR A 39 6.84 -11.56 -28.32
N GLU A 40 7.14 -11.51 -29.62
CA GLU A 40 8.45 -11.90 -30.16
C GLU A 40 9.62 -11.17 -29.48
N LYS A 41 9.38 -9.91 -29.05
CA LYS A 41 10.35 -9.09 -28.31
C LYS A 41 10.39 -9.39 -26.81
N GLY A 42 9.58 -10.34 -26.33
CA GLY A 42 9.56 -10.81 -24.94
C GLY A 42 8.71 -9.99 -23.96
N HIS A 43 7.89 -9.05 -24.44
CA HIS A 43 6.95 -8.30 -23.60
C HIS A 43 5.73 -9.15 -23.24
N ARG A 44 5.22 -9.02 -22.01
CA ARG A 44 4.02 -9.74 -21.54
C ARG A 44 2.75 -9.08 -22.09
N LEU A 45 1.85 -9.90 -22.61
CA LEU A 45 0.51 -9.51 -23.06
C LEU A 45 -0.53 -10.33 -22.32
N PHE A 46 -1.40 -9.64 -21.60
CA PHE A 46 -2.47 -10.24 -20.80
C PHE A 46 -3.79 -10.18 -21.58
N THR A 47 -4.69 -11.11 -21.32
CA THR A 47 -6.06 -11.13 -21.85
C THR A 47 -7.07 -10.62 -20.81
N ASP A 48 -8.33 -10.46 -21.21
CA ASP A 48 -9.42 -10.19 -20.26
C ASP A 48 -9.57 -11.33 -19.24
N GLN A 49 -9.29 -12.58 -19.63
CA GLN A 49 -9.32 -13.73 -18.73
C GLN A 49 -8.22 -13.66 -17.66
N ASP A 50 -7.01 -13.19 -18.02
CA ASP A 50 -5.94 -12.96 -17.03
C ASP A 50 -6.34 -11.89 -16.01
N ILE A 51 -7.01 -10.82 -16.46
CA ILE A 51 -7.49 -9.74 -15.59
C ILE A 51 -8.53 -10.29 -14.61
N GLU A 52 -9.44 -11.14 -15.07
CA GLU A 52 -10.44 -11.75 -14.20
C GLU A 52 -9.79 -12.70 -13.17
N MET A 53 -8.79 -13.47 -13.59
CA MET A 53 -7.99 -14.29 -12.68
C MET A 53 -7.26 -13.45 -11.62
N ILE A 54 -6.71 -12.29 -12.00
CA ILE A 54 -6.09 -11.35 -11.05
C ILE A 54 -7.11 -10.86 -10.01
N ARG A 55 -8.34 -10.53 -10.41
CA ARG A 55 -9.40 -10.11 -9.49
C ARG A 55 -9.80 -11.23 -8.53
N GLN A 56 -9.90 -12.46 -9.01
CA GLN A 56 -10.16 -13.63 -8.16
C GLN A 56 -9.04 -13.83 -7.14
N ILE A 57 -7.77 -13.69 -7.56
CA ILE A 57 -6.62 -13.74 -6.63
C ILE A 57 -6.78 -12.64 -5.57
N GLN A 58 -7.06 -11.39 -5.96
CA GLN A 58 -7.27 -10.29 -5.00
C GLN A 58 -8.40 -10.58 -4.00
N SER A 59 -9.51 -11.18 -4.44
CA SER A 59 -10.61 -11.58 -3.56
C SER A 59 -10.16 -12.60 -2.52
N TRP A 60 -9.42 -13.63 -2.92
CA TRP A 60 -8.86 -14.62 -1.98
C TRP A 60 -7.86 -14.00 -1.00
N LEU A 61 -6.97 -13.13 -1.50
CA LEU A 61 -6.03 -12.41 -0.64
C LEU A 61 -6.78 -11.53 0.38
N ALA A 62 -7.83 -10.83 -0.04
CA ALA A 62 -8.65 -10.02 0.87
C ALA A 62 -9.32 -10.86 1.97
N LYS A 63 -9.62 -12.13 1.69
CA LYS A 63 -10.14 -13.14 2.64
C LYS A 63 -9.04 -13.85 3.45
N GLY A 64 -7.83 -13.30 3.51
CA GLY A 64 -6.72 -13.80 4.31
C GLY A 64 -6.09 -15.10 3.81
N VAL A 65 -6.36 -15.50 2.56
CA VAL A 65 -5.68 -16.65 1.96
C VAL A 65 -4.27 -16.23 1.55
N ALA A 66 -3.26 -16.93 2.06
CA ALA A 66 -1.88 -16.72 1.63
C ALA A 66 -1.72 -16.99 0.13
N ILE A 67 -0.93 -16.16 -0.57
CA ILE A 67 -0.77 -16.22 -2.03
C ILE A 67 -0.39 -17.62 -2.55
N GLY A 68 0.44 -18.36 -1.79
CA GLY A 68 0.85 -19.73 -2.16
C GLY A 68 -0.28 -20.76 -2.15
N LYS A 69 -1.40 -20.49 -1.46
CA LYS A 69 -2.58 -21.39 -1.39
C LYS A 69 -3.63 -21.06 -2.43
N VAL A 70 -3.62 -19.85 -2.99
CA VAL A 70 -4.63 -19.36 -3.94
C VAL A 70 -4.72 -20.26 -5.18
N GLY A 71 -3.58 -20.75 -5.68
CA GLY A 71 -3.57 -21.60 -6.88
C GLY A 71 -4.38 -22.89 -6.74
N ALA A 72 -4.33 -23.53 -5.57
CA ALA A 72 -5.11 -24.73 -5.31
C ALA A 72 -6.62 -24.44 -5.24
N LEU A 73 -7.00 -23.28 -4.68
CA LEU A 73 -8.40 -22.85 -4.59
C LEU A 73 -8.98 -22.49 -5.95
N LEU A 74 -8.20 -21.84 -6.81
CA LEU A 74 -8.63 -21.53 -8.18
C LEU A 74 -8.87 -22.80 -8.99
N GLN A 75 -8.09 -23.86 -8.77
CA GLN A 75 -8.23 -25.15 -9.46
C GLN A 75 -9.40 -25.99 -8.94
N SER A 76 -9.71 -25.90 -7.64
CA SER A 76 -10.78 -26.70 -7.04
C SER A 76 -12.18 -26.21 -7.39
N GLY A 77 -12.32 -25.05 -8.06
CA GLY A 77 -13.61 -24.48 -8.43
C GLY A 77 -14.49 -24.10 -7.24
N VAL A 78 -13.90 -24.06 -6.04
CA VAL A 78 -14.60 -23.67 -4.80
C VAL A 78 -15.07 -22.24 -4.99
N SER A 79 -16.40 -22.07 -5.02
CA SER A 79 -16.99 -20.76 -5.18
C SER A 79 -16.71 -19.92 -3.94
N GLU A 80 -16.52 -18.62 -4.15
CA GLU A 80 -16.24 -17.65 -3.09
C GLU A 80 -17.24 -17.66 -1.91
N SER A 81 -18.44 -18.22 -2.13
CA SER A 81 -19.55 -18.38 -1.19
C SER A 81 -19.51 -19.67 -0.36
N GLU A 82 -18.70 -20.66 -0.74
CA GLU A 82 -18.57 -21.92 -0.01
C GLU A 82 -17.51 -21.79 1.08
N SER A 83 -17.92 -21.18 2.19
CA SER A 83 -17.41 -21.37 3.56
C SER A 83 -15.92 -21.74 3.67
N ILE A 84 -15.01 -20.87 3.23
CA ILE A 84 -13.74 -20.78 3.95
C ILE A 84 -14.11 -20.05 5.25
N PRO A 85 -13.95 -20.67 6.44
CA PRO A 85 -14.16 -19.96 7.71
C PRO A 85 -13.46 -18.63 7.60
N GLN A 86 -14.11 -17.52 7.98
CA GLN A 86 -13.56 -16.17 7.94
C GLN A 86 -12.11 -16.17 8.45
N LEU A 87 -11.15 -16.36 7.55
CA LEU A 87 -9.77 -15.99 7.78
C LEU A 87 -9.73 -14.50 7.48
N VAL A 88 -10.34 -13.70 8.36
CA VAL A 88 -9.75 -12.38 8.62
C VAL A 88 -8.45 -12.67 9.38
N GLY A 89 -7.50 -13.25 8.65
CA GLY A 89 -6.29 -13.84 9.17
C GLY A 89 -5.14 -12.91 8.85
N GLN A 90 -4.32 -12.64 9.85
CA GLN A 90 -2.99 -12.10 9.61
C GLN A 90 -2.21 -13.03 8.68
N LEU A 91 -1.31 -12.47 7.87
CA LEU A 91 -0.42 -13.26 7.02
C LEU A 91 0.45 -14.21 7.88
N GLU A 92 0.80 -15.38 7.34
CA GLU A 92 1.66 -16.37 8.02
C GLU A 92 3.04 -15.79 8.33
N GLU A 93 3.49 -14.82 7.52
CA GLU A 93 4.73 -14.08 7.67
C GLU A 93 4.77 -13.24 8.96
N CYS A 94 3.63 -12.90 9.57
CA CYS A 94 3.56 -12.11 10.80
C CYS A 94 4.31 -12.78 11.96
N GLU A 95 4.04 -14.06 12.23
CA GLU A 95 4.69 -14.80 13.34
C GLU A 95 6.19 -14.94 13.12
N THR A 96 6.58 -15.20 11.89
CA THR A 96 8.00 -15.33 11.51
C THR A 96 8.72 -13.99 11.67
N LEU A 97 8.07 -12.88 11.30
CA LEU A 97 8.62 -11.54 11.50
C LEU A 97 8.74 -11.21 12.98
N LEU A 98 7.68 -11.41 13.78
CA LEU A 98 7.69 -11.13 15.22
C LEU A 98 8.81 -11.90 15.93
N THR A 99 9.02 -13.17 15.56
CA THR A 99 10.15 -13.98 16.06
C THR A 99 11.49 -13.37 15.68
N ALA A 100 11.67 -12.93 14.43
CA ALA A 100 12.90 -12.30 13.98
C ALA A 100 13.16 -10.96 14.68
N LEU A 101 12.12 -10.16 14.91
CA LEU A 101 12.19 -8.88 15.64
C LEU A 101 12.55 -9.11 17.10
N ALA A 102 11.93 -10.08 17.77
CA ALA A 102 12.23 -10.42 19.16
C ALA A 102 13.69 -10.88 19.33
N ALA A 103 14.25 -11.56 18.34
CA ALA A 103 15.65 -11.97 18.30
C ALA A 103 16.60 -10.91 17.70
N LEU A 104 16.09 -9.71 17.36
CA LEU A 104 16.84 -8.63 16.69
C LEU A 104 17.58 -9.07 15.42
N GLN A 105 17.04 -10.07 14.70
CA GLN A 105 17.59 -10.61 13.46
C GLN A 105 17.25 -9.70 12.28
N ARG A 106 17.91 -8.53 12.20
CA ARG A 106 17.68 -7.51 11.18
C ARG A 106 17.56 -8.08 9.76
N SER A 107 18.53 -8.87 9.32
CA SER A 107 18.57 -9.39 7.95
C SER A 107 17.38 -10.30 7.62
N LYS A 108 16.96 -11.14 8.57
CA LYS A 108 15.78 -12.02 8.40
C LYS A 108 14.49 -11.21 8.37
N ALA A 109 14.32 -10.28 9.30
CA ALA A 109 13.17 -9.39 9.34
C ALA A 109 13.04 -8.58 8.03
N GLU A 110 14.15 -8.04 7.52
CA GLU A 110 14.19 -7.29 6.28
C GLU A 110 13.81 -8.15 5.06
N GLN A 111 14.28 -9.41 4.99
CA GLN A 111 13.92 -10.34 3.93
C GLN A 111 12.43 -10.69 3.93
N ILE A 112 11.82 -10.86 5.11
CA ILE A 112 10.39 -11.13 5.25
C ILE A 112 9.59 -9.92 4.77
N ILE A 113 9.91 -8.72 5.27
CA ILE A 113 9.25 -7.47 4.86
C ILE A 113 9.35 -7.26 3.35
N ALA A 114 10.55 -7.44 2.77
CA ALA A 114 10.77 -7.28 1.35
C ALA A 114 9.99 -8.32 0.51
N THR A 115 9.82 -9.53 1.05
CA THR A 115 9.00 -10.57 0.42
C THR A 115 7.53 -10.15 0.42
N VAL A 116 6.99 -9.76 1.58
CA VAL A 116 5.58 -9.36 1.68
C VAL A 116 5.27 -8.17 0.76
N LEU A 117 6.10 -7.11 0.79
CA LEU A 117 5.95 -5.93 -0.09
C LEU A 117 5.95 -6.25 -1.59
N LYS A 118 6.60 -7.36 -1.97
CA LYS A 118 6.70 -7.79 -3.36
C LYS A 118 5.50 -8.63 -3.79
N GLU A 119 4.87 -9.35 -2.87
CA GLU A 119 3.91 -10.41 -3.19
C GLU A 119 2.46 -10.04 -2.94
N TYR A 120 2.22 -9.04 -2.09
CA TYR A 120 0.89 -8.64 -1.72
C TYR A 120 0.63 -7.20 -2.19
N PRO A 121 -0.60 -6.89 -2.65
CA PRO A 121 -1.02 -5.51 -2.85
C PRO A 121 -0.90 -4.69 -1.55
N LEU A 122 -0.71 -3.38 -1.68
CA LEU A 122 -0.49 -2.48 -0.54
C LEU A 122 -1.61 -2.58 0.51
N SER A 123 -2.86 -2.65 0.06
CA SER A 123 -4.04 -2.78 0.93
C SER A 123 -4.04 -4.06 1.76
N VAL A 124 -3.73 -5.20 1.13
CA VAL A 124 -3.63 -6.51 1.80
C VAL A 124 -2.49 -6.49 2.81
N MET A 125 -1.32 -5.99 2.42
CA MET A 125 -0.18 -5.86 3.33
C MET A 125 -0.50 -4.96 4.53
N GLN A 126 -1.15 -3.81 4.32
CA GLN A 126 -1.51 -2.92 5.41
C GLN A 126 -2.43 -3.62 6.42
N ALA A 127 -3.52 -4.23 5.94
CA ALA A 127 -4.55 -4.83 6.79
C ALA A 127 -4.13 -6.15 7.44
N GLN A 128 -3.38 -6.99 6.73
CA GLN A 128 -3.08 -8.36 7.17
C GLN A 128 -1.63 -8.56 7.63
N PHE A 129 -0.75 -7.58 7.46
CA PHE A 129 0.65 -7.67 7.90
C PHE A 129 1.05 -6.53 8.83
N VAL A 130 0.98 -5.28 8.36
CA VAL A 130 1.44 -4.12 9.14
C VAL A 130 0.61 -3.93 10.40
N GLN A 131 -0.72 -3.95 10.28
CA GLN A 131 -1.61 -3.78 11.43
C GLN A 131 -1.44 -4.91 12.46
N PRO A 132 -1.55 -6.21 12.10
CA PRO A 132 -1.38 -7.29 13.08
C PRO A 132 0.00 -7.31 13.75
N VAL A 133 1.07 -7.03 13.01
CA VAL A 133 2.43 -6.95 13.59
C VAL A 133 2.52 -5.77 14.56
N THR A 134 1.96 -4.61 14.21
CA THR A 134 1.95 -3.43 15.10
C THR A 134 1.18 -3.74 16.39
N GLU A 135 -0.03 -4.29 16.29
CA GLU A 135 -0.84 -4.67 17.45
C GLU A 135 -0.15 -5.72 18.33
N ALA A 136 0.52 -6.70 17.73
CA ALA A 136 1.29 -7.71 18.47
C ALA A 136 2.49 -7.10 19.21
N LEU A 137 3.21 -6.18 18.57
CA LEU A 137 4.35 -5.47 19.19
C LEU A 137 3.89 -4.56 20.34
N GLU A 138 2.71 -3.94 20.24
CA GLU A 138 2.16 -3.12 21.32
C GLU A 138 1.85 -3.94 22.59
N ARG A 139 1.54 -5.22 22.44
CA ARG A 139 1.28 -6.17 23.54
C ARG A 139 2.56 -6.69 24.21
N VAL A 140 3.74 -6.48 23.61
CA VAL A 140 5.03 -6.86 24.20
C VAL A 140 5.24 -6.08 25.49
N LYS A 141 5.56 -6.79 26.58
CA LYS A 141 5.78 -6.17 27.89
C LYS A 141 7.25 -5.77 28.08
N GLY A 142 7.47 -4.69 28.81
CA GLY A 142 8.79 -4.26 29.26
C GLY A 142 9.66 -3.62 28.17
N PRO A 143 10.97 -3.45 28.44
CA PRO A 143 11.88 -2.67 27.59
C PRO A 143 12.08 -3.24 26.17
N LEU A 144 11.86 -4.55 25.98
CA LEU A 144 11.99 -5.19 24.66
C LEU A 144 10.99 -4.63 23.64
N ARG A 145 9.84 -4.10 24.09
CA ARG A 145 8.82 -3.52 23.22
C ARG A 145 9.39 -2.40 22.34
N SER A 146 10.08 -1.43 22.93
CA SER A 146 10.60 -0.28 22.18
C SER A 146 11.70 -0.68 21.20
N LEU A 147 12.52 -1.69 21.55
CA LEU A 147 13.55 -2.22 20.66
C LEU A 147 12.93 -2.91 19.43
N GLN A 148 11.92 -3.74 19.62
CA GLN A 148 11.25 -4.46 18.53
C GLN A 148 10.45 -3.51 17.63
N ILE A 149 9.70 -2.56 18.20
CA ILE A 149 9.00 -1.51 17.46
C ILE A 149 10.00 -0.65 16.68
N GLY A 150 11.11 -0.26 17.31
CA GLY A 150 12.16 0.53 16.68
C GLY A 150 12.76 -0.18 15.46
N LEU A 151 13.10 -1.47 15.60
CA LEU A 151 13.62 -2.27 14.49
C LEU A 151 12.59 -2.44 13.37
N PHE A 152 11.35 -2.80 13.69
CA PHE A 152 10.28 -2.97 12.71
C PHE A 152 10.02 -1.68 11.92
N ARG A 153 9.82 -0.56 12.62
CA ARG A 153 9.59 0.75 12.02
C ARG A 153 10.75 1.16 11.11
N THR A 154 11.99 1.02 11.58
CA THR A 154 13.18 1.40 10.78
C THR A 154 13.25 0.60 9.47
N LEU A 155 13.02 -0.71 9.53
CA LEU A 155 13.04 -1.57 8.36
C LEU A 155 11.90 -1.25 7.38
N MET A 156 10.68 -1.04 7.91
CA MET A 156 9.53 -0.67 7.10
C MET A 156 9.76 0.68 6.40
N LEU A 157 10.14 1.72 7.14
CA LEU A 157 10.38 3.06 6.58
C LEU A 157 11.47 3.03 5.51
N SER A 158 12.57 2.29 5.72
CA SER A 158 13.62 2.13 4.72
C SER A 158 13.09 1.54 3.41
N LYS A 159 12.21 0.53 3.48
CA LYS A 159 11.60 -0.07 2.28
C LYS A 159 10.56 0.83 1.65
N LEU A 160 9.70 1.46 2.43
CA LEU A 160 8.67 2.37 1.93
C LEU A 160 9.29 3.57 1.23
N ALA A 161 10.35 4.17 1.79
CA ALA A 161 11.10 5.24 1.15
C ALA A 161 11.72 4.81 -0.18
N PHE A 162 12.37 3.65 -0.21
CA PHE A 162 12.94 3.12 -1.45
C PHE A 162 11.88 2.91 -2.54
N ILE A 163 10.71 2.40 -2.18
CA ILE A 163 9.60 2.19 -3.12
C ILE A 163 9.05 3.55 -3.56
N LEU A 164 8.79 4.48 -2.64
CA LEU A 164 8.27 5.81 -2.93
C LEU A 164 9.15 6.55 -3.95
N ASP A 165 10.48 6.51 -3.79
CA ASP A 165 11.42 7.11 -4.73
C ASP A 165 11.38 6.45 -6.11
N ALA A 166 11.21 5.13 -6.15
CA ALA A 166 11.09 4.40 -7.41
C ALA A 166 9.78 4.75 -8.14
N GLU A 167 8.66 4.82 -7.43
CA GLU A 167 7.36 5.21 -8.00
C GLU A 167 7.37 6.69 -8.44
N ASN A 168 7.97 7.59 -7.66
CA ASN A 168 8.12 9.00 -8.01
C ASN A 168 8.88 9.23 -9.31
N LYS A 169 9.86 8.39 -9.64
CA LYS A 169 10.59 8.43 -10.93
C LYS A 169 9.73 7.94 -12.10
N ALA A 170 8.76 7.08 -11.84
CA ALA A 170 7.84 6.53 -12.82
C ALA A 170 6.52 7.30 -12.94
N ALA A 171 6.29 8.27 -12.04
CA ALA A 171 5.05 9.04 -11.95
C ALA A 171 4.77 9.88 -13.20
N VAL A 172 3.50 9.94 -13.60
CA VAL A 172 3.02 10.64 -14.80
C VAL A 172 1.77 11.48 -14.58
N LYS A 173 1.09 11.35 -13.43
CA LYS A 173 -0.20 12.02 -13.13
C LYS A 173 -0.05 13.34 -12.36
N GLY A 174 1.13 13.96 -12.39
CA GLY A 174 1.40 15.23 -11.71
C GLY A 174 1.85 15.09 -10.25
N LYS A 175 2.06 16.23 -9.59
CA LYS A 175 2.61 16.36 -8.25
C LYS A 175 1.53 16.32 -7.17
N CYS A 176 1.77 15.51 -6.14
CA CYS A 176 0.94 15.40 -4.94
C CYS A 176 1.77 15.82 -3.71
N LEU A 177 1.25 16.75 -2.92
CA LEU A 177 1.82 17.11 -1.63
C LEU A 177 1.11 16.29 -0.55
N CYS A 178 1.78 15.27 -0.02
CA CYS A 178 1.31 14.48 1.12
C CYS A 178 1.86 15.07 2.41
N ILE A 179 0.98 15.45 3.33
CA ILE A 179 1.35 16.00 4.64
C ILE A 179 0.79 15.10 5.72
N SER A 180 1.65 14.68 6.62
CA SER A 180 1.27 13.96 7.83
C SER A 180 1.39 14.86 9.05
N LEU A 181 0.29 14.95 9.81
CA LEU A 181 0.27 15.55 11.14
C LEU A 181 0.56 14.54 12.26
N ASP A 182 0.88 13.30 11.89
CA ASP A 182 1.31 12.27 12.83
C ASP A 182 2.76 12.50 13.27
N GLU A 183 3.17 11.83 14.34
CA GLU A 183 4.58 11.75 14.73
C GLU A 183 5.45 11.18 13.60
N ALA A 184 6.71 11.64 13.56
CA ALA A 184 7.68 11.20 12.56
C ALA A 184 7.84 9.67 12.56
N GLY A 185 7.88 9.09 11.37
CA GLY A 185 7.97 7.65 11.19
C GLY A 185 6.65 6.88 11.38
N SER A 186 5.50 7.57 11.30
CA SER A 186 4.19 6.92 11.23
C SER A 186 4.10 6.03 9.99
N LEU A 187 4.03 4.71 10.19
CA LEU A 187 3.92 3.77 9.07
C LEU A 187 2.64 4.00 8.25
N ASN A 188 1.54 4.39 8.90
CA ASN A 188 0.28 4.69 8.22
C ASN A 188 0.41 5.89 7.28
N ALA A 189 1.09 6.96 7.72
CA ALA A 189 1.35 8.12 6.88
C ALA A 189 2.19 7.75 5.64
N TRP A 190 3.22 6.92 5.81
CA TRP A 190 4.04 6.44 4.71
C TRP A 190 3.28 5.53 3.75
N LEU A 191 2.46 4.62 4.26
CA LEU A 191 1.61 3.74 3.43
C LEU A 191 0.58 4.57 2.64
N TRP A 192 0.02 5.60 3.27
CA TRP A 192 -0.92 6.49 2.62
C TRP A 192 -0.27 7.33 1.52
N ALA A 193 0.92 7.90 1.79
CA ALA A 193 1.71 8.60 0.78
C ALA A 193 2.12 7.67 -0.36
N LEU A 194 2.51 6.43 -0.05
CA LEU A 194 2.84 5.43 -1.05
C LEU A 194 1.64 5.12 -1.94
N ALA A 195 0.43 4.98 -1.39
CA ALA A 195 -0.79 4.73 -2.17
C ALA A 195 -1.00 5.80 -3.28
N TRP A 196 -0.68 7.07 -3.01
CA TRP A 196 -0.70 8.12 -4.04
C TRP A 196 0.34 7.89 -5.14
N ALA A 197 1.55 7.49 -4.76
CA ALA A 197 2.60 7.19 -5.72
C ALA A 197 2.28 5.96 -6.57
N GLU A 198 1.66 4.92 -5.98
CA GLU A 198 1.16 3.74 -6.71
C GLU A 198 0.10 4.09 -7.75
N ASN A 199 -0.68 5.14 -7.49
CA ASN A 199 -1.67 5.66 -8.43
C ASN A 199 -1.06 6.55 -9.53
N GLY A 200 0.27 6.74 -9.53
CA GLY A 200 1.02 7.42 -10.58
C GLY A 200 1.33 8.89 -10.31
N HIS A 201 1.14 9.38 -9.08
CA HIS A 201 1.48 10.74 -8.69
C HIS A 201 2.92 10.86 -8.20
N GLN A 202 3.57 11.99 -8.48
CA GLN A 202 4.86 12.34 -7.91
C GLN A 202 4.62 12.94 -6.52
N VAL A 203 4.88 12.15 -5.49
CA VAL A 203 4.58 12.48 -4.09
C VAL A 203 5.76 13.18 -3.43
N THR A 204 5.50 14.36 -2.86
CA THR A 204 6.34 14.96 -1.82
C THR A 204 5.71 14.66 -0.46
N LEU A 205 6.39 13.89 0.39
CA LEU A 205 5.92 13.59 1.75
C LEU A 205 6.57 14.54 2.76
N LEU A 206 5.75 15.26 3.52
CA LEU A 206 6.14 16.02 4.71
C LEU A 206 5.64 15.29 5.95
N GLU A 207 6.55 14.89 6.83
CA GLU A 207 6.23 14.20 8.09
C GLU A 207 6.22 15.15 9.28
N ALA A 208 5.48 14.78 10.33
CA ALA A 208 5.48 15.50 11.61
C ALA A 208 5.22 17.00 11.47
N VAL A 209 4.32 17.36 10.54
CA VAL A 209 3.88 18.75 10.39
C VAL A 209 2.92 19.06 11.52
N ASP A 210 3.34 19.94 12.40
CA ASP A 210 2.58 20.39 13.56
C ASP A 210 1.59 21.51 13.23
N ASP A 211 1.85 22.31 12.20
CA ASP A 211 1.01 23.45 11.81
C ASP A 211 0.89 23.64 10.28
N ILE A 212 -0.31 23.39 9.75
CA ILE A 212 -0.60 23.56 8.32
C ILE A 212 -0.87 25.01 7.90
N ARG A 213 -1.00 25.95 8.85
CA ARG A 213 -1.29 27.36 8.54
C ARG A 213 -0.21 28.00 7.66
N GLY A 214 1.05 27.57 7.82
CA GLY A 214 2.16 28.03 6.99
C GLY A 214 2.02 27.72 5.50
N LEU A 215 1.10 26.82 5.11
CA LEU A 215 0.83 26.52 3.70
C LEU A 215 0.09 27.64 2.99
N LEU A 216 -0.79 28.38 3.69
CA LEU A 216 -1.63 29.42 3.09
C LEU A 216 -0.81 30.57 2.49
N GLU A 217 0.38 30.81 3.04
CA GLU A 217 1.27 31.88 2.61
C GLU A 217 2.41 31.38 1.70
N ASN A 218 2.53 30.05 1.51
CA ASN A 218 3.65 29.46 0.81
C ASN A 218 3.39 29.37 -0.70
N GLN A 219 4.08 30.21 -1.47
CA GLN A 219 3.99 30.23 -2.94
C GLN A 219 4.38 28.90 -3.60
N GLY A 220 5.19 28.07 -2.91
CA GLY A 220 5.57 26.75 -3.38
C GLY A 220 4.41 25.76 -3.48
N LEU A 221 3.26 26.06 -2.87
CA LEU A 221 2.04 25.24 -2.91
C LEU A 221 1.44 25.16 -4.33
N ALA A 222 1.60 26.22 -5.14
CA ALA A 222 1.01 26.33 -6.47
C ALA A 222 1.52 25.28 -7.49
N GLN A 223 2.65 24.61 -7.21
CA GLN A 223 3.17 23.58 -8.11
C GLN A 223 2.48 22.21 -7.96
N TYR A 224 1.72 22.02 -6.89
CA TYR A 224 1.06 20.76 -6.56
C TYR A 224 -0.36 20.74 -7.11
N GLN A 225 -0.74 19.63 -7.74
CA GLN A 225 -2.09 19.42 -8.25
C GLN A 225 -3.01 18.85 -7.17
N ILE A 226 -2.44 18.04 -6.26
CA ILE A 226 -3.16 17.40 -5.16
C ILE A 226 -2.52 17.83 -3.84
N LEU A 227 -3.38 18.15 -2.88
CA LEU A 227 -3.03 18.27 -1.47
C LEU A 227 -3.66 17.11 -0.71
N ALA A 228 -2.82 16.26 -0.14
CA ALA A 228 -3.25 15.11 0.62
C ALA A 228 -2.83 15.32 2.10
N LEU A 229 -3.80 15.52 3.00
CA LEU A 229 -3.58 15.62 4.45
C LEU A 229 -3.94 14.32 5.20
N HIS A 230 -2.98 13.79 5.96
CA HIS A 230 -3.15 12.62 6.82
C HIS A 230 -2.99 12.98 8.30
N ALA A 231 -3.96 12.55 9.10
CA ALA A 231 -3.80 12.44 10.54
C ALA A 231 -4.49 11.20 11.07
N HIS A 232 -3.98 10.65 12.18
CA HIS A 232 -4.66 9.64 13.00
C HIS A 232 -5.51 10.24 14.14
N ARG A 233 -5.57 11.58 14.24
CA ARG A 233 -6.30 12.32 15.28
C ARG A 233 -6.95 13.58 14.70
N ALA A 234 -7.90 14.17 15.44
CA ALA A 234 -8.52 15.44 15.06
C ALA A 234 -7.47 16.55 14.90
N LEU A 235 -7.71 17.45 13.94
CA LEU A 235 -6.93 18.69 13.86
C LEU A 235 -7.27 19.61 15.04
N PRO A 236 -6.27 20.31 15.62
CA PRO A 236 -6.52 21.35 16.60
C PRO A 236 -7.44 22.44 16.06
N ALA A 237 -8.34 22.98 16.91
CA ALA A 237 -9.30 24.02 16.51
C ALA A 237 -8.64 25.23 15.83
N ALA A 238 -7.44 25.61 16.28
CA ALA A 238 -6.66 26.71 15.70
C ALA A 238 -6.27 26.51 14.23
N GLN A 239 -6.29 25.27 13.71
CA GLN A 239 -5.92 24.94 12.34
C GLN A 239 -7.14 24.63 11.45
N GLN A 240 -8.35 24.53 12.02
CA GLN A 240 -9.57 24.18 11.26
C GLN A 240 -9.91 25.22 10.19
N SER A 241 -9.74 26.51 10.49
CA SER A 241 -9.96 27.57 9.49
C SER A 241 -8.97 27.46 8.33
N ALA A 242 -7.72 27.09 8.59
CA ALA A 242 -6.73 26.92 7.54
C ALA A 242 -7.01 25.69 6.68
N LEU A 243 -7.46 24.60 7.30
CA LEU A 243 -7.93 23.42 6.58
C LEU A 243 -9.09 23.76 5.64
N ALA A 244 -10.08 24.52 6.12
CA ALA A 244 -11.21 24.96 5.29
C ALA A 244 -10.75 25.82 4.09
N SER A 245 -9.83 26.77 4.31
CA SER A 245 -9.27 27.58 3.22
C SER A 245 -8.48 26.74 2.20
N LEU A 246 -7.72 25.72 2.65
CA LEU A 246 -7.02 24.81 1.76
C LEU A 246 -8.00 23.93 0.95
N GLN A 247 -9.09 23.48 1.57
CA GLN A 247 -10.16 22.75 0.88
C GLN A 247 -10.86 23.62 -0.17
N GLU A 248 -11.07 24.90 0.11
CA GLU A 248 -11.61 25.85 -0.87
C GLU A 248 -10.64 26.08 -2.03
N GLN A 249 -9.34 26.22 -1.75
CA GLN A 249 -8.30 26.44 -2.76
C GLN A 249 -8.11 25.23 -3.70
N PHE A 250 -8.10 24.01 -3.16
CA PHE A 250 -7.83 22.79 -3.92
C PHE A 250 -9.11 22.06 -4.38
N GLY A 251 -10.27 22.40 -3.85
CA GLY A 251 -11.54 21.73 -4.15
C GLY A 251 -11.45 20.22 -3.93
N GLU A 252 -11.90 19.45 -4.92
CA GLU A 252 -11.85 17.97 -4.90
C GLU A 252 -10.42 17.40 -4.87
N GLN A 253 -9.40 18.21 -5.17
CA GLN A 253 -7.99 17.79 -5.08
C GLN A 253 -7.40 17.94 -3.68
N CYS A 254 -8.19 18.42 -2.71
CA CYS A 254 -7.85 18.35 -1.28
C CYS A 254 -8.39 17.06 -0.68
N VAL A 255 -7.54 16.06 -0.48
CA VAL A 255 -7.94 14.75 0.04
C VAL A 255 -7.47 14.57 1.48
N LEU A 256 -8.41 14.19 2.34
CA LEU A 256 -8.17 13.98 3.77
C LEU A 256 -8.17 12.48 4.09
N SER A 257 -7.37 12.04 5.07
CA SER A 257 -7.50 10.70 5.63
C SER A 257 -8.90 10.50 6.24
N ASN A 258 -9.39 9.24 6.28
CA ASN A 258 -10.72 8.91 6.80
C ASN A 258 -10.97 9.50 8.20
N VAL A 259 -9.95 9.50 9.05
CA VAL A 259 -10.05 10.07 10.41
C VAL A 259 -10.34 11.56 10.38
N LEU A 260 -9.67 12.32 9.51
CA LEU A 260 -9.93 13.74 9.35
C LEU A 260 -11.32 14.01 8.75
N GLN A 261 -11.77 13.20 7.79
CA GLN A 261 -13.10 13.33 7.21
C GLN A 261 -14.21 13.13 8.27
N GLN A 262 -14.07 12.10 9.11
CA GLN A 262 -15.06 11.77 10.15
C GLN A 262 -15.10 12.77 11.31
N LEU A 263 -14.02 13.51 11.54
CA LEU A 263 -13.90 14.48 12.64
C LEU A 263 -14.23 15.91 12.21
N GLN A 264 -14.60 16.11 10.94
CA GLN A 264 -15.12 17.37 10.41
C GLN A 264 -16.66 17.42 10.38
N SER A 265 -17.34 16.27 10.47
CA SER A 265 -18.81 16.14 10.51
C SER A 265 -19.36 16.19 11.92
#